data_AF-A0A0A9XWT1-F1
#
_entry.id   AF-A0A0A9XWT1-F1
#
_cell.length_a   1.000
_cell.length_b   1.000
_cell.length_c   1.000
_cell.angle_alpha   90.00
_cell.angle_beta   90.00
_cell.angle_gamma   90.00
#
_symmetry.space_group_name_H-M   'P 1'
#
loop_
_entity.id
_entity.type
_entity.pdbx_description
1 polymer ?
#
loop_
_entity_poly.entity_id
_entity_poly.type
_entity_poly.pdbx_seq_one_letter_code
_entity_poly.pdbx_strand_id
1 'polypeptide(L)'
;ERAEIIRLFNMMTSWDEQSSYLAGLINLIPVYARSAKTPEEESRLRNSTFHYKVRVRRDDSVYEVEVCKKAFMSIHGITRRRIQTIQTSLMKMGIPPKDGRGLHKNRPHKISEDTELCIKTHMQSFKGRMSHYSLKKSQKVYLPESLTVTKMFKMYAEMYPNYPSSYETYRSIFNNCFNISFGYPCKDTCGKCSKKKVNFTTPTSVHEEATPNLREIRRRQPSGEVLQHQGSKNTTKS
;
A
#
# COMPACT_ATOMS: atom_id res chain seq x y z
N GLU A 1 28.70 -17.95 -30.44
CA GLU A 1 27.56 -17.02 -30.56
C GLU A 1 26.47 -17.26 -29.50
N ARG A 2 25.72 -18.38 -29.49
CA ARG A 2 24.64 -18.62 -28.51
C ARG A 2 25.07 -18.47 -27.04
N ALA A 3 26.19 -19.07 -26.65
CA ALA A 3 26.67 -19.02 -25.26
C ALA A 3 26.92 -17.59 -24.78
N GLU A 4 27.42 -16.72 -25.67
CA GLU A 4 27.68 -15.31 -25.34
C GLU A 4 26.37 -14.52 -25.19
N ILE A 5 25.37 -14.77 -26.04
CA ILE A 5 24.05 -14.15 -25.90
C ILE A 5 23.44 -14.50 -24.55
N ILE A 6 23.50 -15.77 -24.15
CA ILE A 6 23.00 -16.23 -22.83
C ILE A 6 23.80 -15.58 -21.70
N ARG A 7 25.13 -15.50 -21.83
CA ARG A 7 25.99 -14.87 -20.83
C ARG A 7 25.59 -13.41 -20.61
N LEU A 8 25.52 -12.62 -21.68
CA LEU A 8 25.09 -11.21 -21.63
C LEU A 8 23.67 -11.08 -21.10
N PHE A 9 22.77 -11.98 -21.48
CA PHE A 9 21.40 -12.00 -20.97
C PHE A 9 21.34 -12.22 -19.45
N ASN A 10 22.16 -13.14 -18.94
CA ASN A 10 22.21 -13.44 -17.51
C ASN A 10 22.99 -12.39 -16.70
N MET A 11 23.79 -11.54 -17.34
CA MET A 11 24.45 -10.40 -16.68
C MET A 11 23.45 -9.29 -16.33
N MET A 12 22.31 -9.21 -17.02
CA MET A 12 21.22 -8.30 -16.64
C MET A 12 20.62 -8.78 -15.31
N THR A 13 20.73 -7.94 -14.28
CA THR A 13 20.45 -8.33 -12.89
C THR A 13 18.96 -8.31 -12.56
N SER A 14 18.19 -7.43 -13.21
CA SER A 14 16.77 -7.27 -12.92
C SER A 14 15.88 -7.97 -13.95
N TRP A 15 14.74 -8.48 -13.48
CA TRP A 15 13.73 -9.08 -14.35
C TRP A 15 13.18 -8.07 -15.38
N ASP A 16 13.11 -6.79 -15.00
CA ASP A 16 12.64 -5.68 -15.82
C ASP A 16 13.62 -5.35 -16.95
N GLU A 17 14.91 -5.33 -16.65
CA GLU A 17 15.97 -5.12 -17.63
C GLU A 17 15.98 -6.26 -18.67
N GLN A 18 15.93 -7.51 -18.21
CA GLN A 18 15.78 -8.67 -19.09
C GLN A 18 14.49 -8.60 -19.94
N SER A 19 13.36 -8.21 -19.34
CA SER A 19 12.08 -8.04 -20.06
C SER A 19 12.19 -6.96 -21.14
N SER A 20 12.85 -5.85 -20.83
CA SER A 20 13.03 -4.71 -21.72
C SER A 20 13.94 -5.07 -22.89
N TYR A 21 15.04 -5.77 -22.61
CA TYR A 21 15.93 -6.31 -23.63
C TYR A 21 15.19 -7.26 -24.59
N LEU A 22 14.47 -8.25 -24.06
CA LEU A 22 13.73 -9.21 -24.89
C LEU A 22 12.64 -8.53 -25.71
N ALA A 23 11.94 -7.55 -25.12
CA ALA A 23 10.92 -6.78 -25.82
C ALA A 23 11.49 -5.97 -26.98
N GLY A 24 12.68 -5.38 -26.83
CA GLY A 24 13.37 -4.67 -27.91
C GLY A 24 13.78 -5.57 -29.09
N LEU A 25 13.83 -6.88 -28.88
CA LEU A 25 14.10 -7.89 -29.92
C LEU A 25 12.83 -8.49 -30.54
N ILE A 26 11.65 -8.05 -30.09
CA ILE A 26 10.35 -8.54 -30.56
C ILE A 26 9.61 -7.41 -31.26
N ASN A 27 9.37 -7.57 -32.55
CA ASN A 27 8.58 -6.63 -33.33
C ASN A 27 7.13 -7.09 -33.41
N LEU A 28 6.21 -6.24 -32.94
CA LEU A 28 4.77 -6.41 -33.09
C LEU A 28 4.35 -5.88 -34.47
N ILE A 29 3.80 -6.76 -35.30
CA ILE A 29 3.27 -6.40 -36.62
C ILE A 29 1.74 -6.45 -36.54
N PRO A 30 1.05 -5.30 -36.73
CA PRO A 30 -0.41 -5.27 -36.76
C PRO A 30 -0.92 -6.01 -38.00
N VAL A 31 -2.10 -6.63 -37.89
CA VAL A 31 -2.72 -7.34 -39.01
C VAL A 31 -3.47 -6.33 -39.87
N TYR A 32 -2.94 -6.02 -41.05
CA TYR A 32 -3.49 -5.01 -41.95
C TYR A 32 -4.72 -5.48 -42.76
N ALA A 33 -4.82 -6.78 -43.08
CA ALA A 33 -5.95 -7.33 -43.84
C ALA A 33 -6.18 -8.80 -43.48
N ARG A 34 -7.44 -9.23 -43.50
CA ARG A 34 -7.86 -10.62 -43.26
C ARG A 34 -8.52 -11.17 -44.52
N SER A 35 -8.20 -12.41 -44.88
CA SER A 35 -8.88 -13.10 -45.99
C SER A 35 -10.28 -13.53 -45.52
N ALA A 36 -11.33 -13.13 -46.24
CA ALA A 36 -12.75 -13.34 -45.90
C ALA A 36 -13.24 -14.80 -46.06
N LYS A 37 -12.38 -15.80 -45.87
CA LYS A 37 -12.71 -17.22 -46.14
C LYS A 37 -13.57 -17.87 -45.06
N THR A 38 -13.71 -17.25 -43.89
CA THR A 38 -14.50 -17.79 -42.76
C THR A 38 -15.28 -16.68 -42.07
N PRO A 39 -16.52 -16.93 -41.59
CA PRO A 39 -17.26 -16.01 -40.75
C PRO A 39 -16.42 -15.57 -39.53
N GLU A 40 -16.46 -14.29 -39.16
CA GLU A 40 -15.63 -13.75 -38.07
C GLU A 40 -15.87 -14.49 -36.74
N GLU A 41 -17.11 -14.89 -36.46
CA GLU A 41 -17.53 -15.52 -35.19
C GLU A 41 -16.91 -16.91 -34.95
N GLU A 42 -16.63 -17.68 -36.00
CA GLU A 42 -16.05 -19.03 -35.87
C GLU A 42 -14.52 -19.05 -35.92
N SER A 43 -13.92 -17.93 -36.35
CA SER A 43 -12.49 -17.84 -36.55
C SER A 43 -11.76 -17.49 -35.24
N ARG A 44 -10.82 -18.35 -34.81
CA ARG A 44 -9.86 -18.00 -33.73
C ARG A 44 -8.86 -16.98 -34.27
N LEU A 45 -9.29 -15.73 -34.36
CA LEU A 45 -8.55 -14.65 -35.01
C LEU A 45 -7.24 -14.36 -34.29
N ARG A 46 -6.13 -14.52 -35.03
CA ARG A 46 -4.83 -14.06 -34.55
C ARG A 46 -4.76 -12.55 -34.73
N ASN A 47 -4.93 -11.80 -33.65
CA ASN A 47 -4.97 -10.33 -33.70
C ASN A 47 -3.61 -9.67 -33.94
N SER A 48 -2.50 -10.40 -33.86
CA SER A 48 -1.16 -9.84 -34.04
C SER A 48 -0.13 -10.87 -34.49
N THR A 49 0.87 -10.41 -35.24
CA THR A 49 2.04 -11.22 -35.64
C THR A 49 3.28 -10.69 -34.94
N PHE A 50 4.23 -11.56 -34.65
CA PHE A 50 5.47 -11.19 -33.97
C PHE A 50 6.68 -11.71 -34.74
N HIS A 51 7.63 -10.83 -35.04
CA HIS A 51 8.95 -11.19 -35.55
C HIS A 51 9.96 -11.12 -34.41
N TYR A 52 10.94 -12.04 -34.43
CA TYR A 52 11.95 -12.15 -33.39
C TYR A 52 13.32 -11.93 -34.01
N LYS A 53 14.16 -11.16 -33.33
CA LYS A 53 15.53 -10.90 -33.73
C LYS A 53 16.50 -11.34 -32.64
N VAL A 54 17.75 -11.58 -33.01
CA VAL A 54 18.86 -11.79 -32.07
C VAL A 54 20.03 -10.91 -32.47
N ARG A 55 20.73 -10.35 -31.49
CA ARG A 55 21.93 -9.56 -31.71
C ARG A 55 23.15 -10.45 -31.63
N VAL A 56 23.93 -10.49 -32.71
CA VAL A 56 25.15 -11.29 -32.83
C VAL A 56 26.32 -10.33 -33.07
N ARG A 57 27.43 -10.54 -32.35
CA ARG A 57 28.65 -9.74 -32.51
C ARG A 57 29.65 -10.49 -33.40
N ARG A 58 30.12 -9.86 -34.47
CA ARG A 58 31.19 -10.34 -35.36
C ARG A 58 32.09 -9.15 -35.70
N ASP A 59 33.41 -9.34 -35.61
CA ASP A 59 34.40 -8.33 -36.02
C ASP A 59 34.09 -6.92 -35.48
N ASP A 60 33.85 -6.84 -34.16
CA ASP A 60 33.44 -5.63 -33.42
C ASP A 60 32.14 -4.93 -33.85
N SER A 61 31.42 -5.48 -34.82
CA SER A 61 30.11 -5.01 -35.26
C SER A 61 28.99 -5.87 -34.68
N VAL A 62 27.83 -5.25 -34.43
CA VAL A 62 26.62 -5.92 -33.95
C VAL A 62 25.60 -6.03 -35.07
N TYR A 63 25.18 -7.24 -35.38
CA TYR A 63 24.20 -7.56 -36.42
C TYR A 63 22.91 -8.09 -35.79
N GLU A 64 21.77 -7.71 -36.35
CA GLU A 64 20.47 -8.28 -35.99
C GLU A 64 20.05 -9.34 -36.99
N VAL A 65 19.85 -10.57 -36.52
CA VAL A 65 19.43 -11.72 -37.33
C VAL A 65 18.00 -12.10 -36.98
N GLU A 66 17.13 -12.24 -37.99
CA GLU A 66 15.77 -12.71 -37.78
C GLU A 66 15.73 -14.21 -37.49
N VAL A 67 14.91 -14.60 -36.51
CA VAL A 67 14.79 -15.99 -36.06
C VAL A 67 13.35 -16.37 -35.81
N CYS A 68 13.06 -17.68 -35.83
CA CYS A 68 11.76 -18.18 -35.42
C CYS A 68 11.60 -18.14 -33.89
N LYS A 69 10.36 -18.18 -33.40
CA LYS A 69 10.06 -18.18 -31.95
C LYS A 69 10.79 -19.29 -31.18
N LYS A 70 10.88 -20.50 -31.75
CA LYS A 70 11.54 -21.65 -31.10
C LYS A 70 13.05 -21.41 -30.96
N ALA A 71 13.69 -20.88 -31.99
CA ALA A 71 15.09 -20.50 -31.94
C ALA A 71 15.32 -19.39 -30.93
N PHE A 72 14.50 -18.34 -30.91
CA PHE A 72 14.59 -17.25 -29.93
C PHE A 72 14.50 -17.76 -28.48
N MET A 73 13.58 -18.69 -28.20
CA MET A 73 13.46 -19.36 -26.90
C MET A 73 14.72 -20.13 -26.52
N SER A 74 15.22 -20.96 -27.45
CA SER A 74 16.39 -21.81 -27.23
C SER A 74 17.68 -20.99 -27.06
N ILE A 75 17.84 -19.93 -27.84
CA ILE A 75 19.00 -19.03 -27.81
C ILE A 75 19.07 -18.30 -26.47
N HIS A 76 17.96 -17.77 -25.96
CA HIS A 76 17.95 -17.05 -24.67
C HIS A 76 17.72 -17.94 -23.45
N GLY A 77 17.44 -19.25 -23.64
CA GLY A 77 17.13 -20.16 -22.54
C GLY A 77 15.82 -19.84 -21.82
N ILE A 78 14.85 -19.22 -22.50
CA ILE A 78 13.59 -18.76 -21.90
C ILE A 78 12.40 -19.67 -22.23
N THR A 79 11.46 -19.75 -21.28
CA THR A 79 10.25 -20.54 -21.46
C THR A 79 9.23 -19.84 -22.36
N ARG A 80 8.30 -20.62 -22.95
CA ARG A 80 7.22 -20.09 -23.78
C ARG A 80 6.38 -19.04 -23.04
N ARG A 81 6.10 -19.28 -21.75
CA ARG A 81 5.28 -18.41 -20.91
C ARG A 81 5.90 -17.03 -20.75
N ARG A 82 7.24 -16.96 -20.60
CA ARG A 82 7.99 -15.70 -20.52
C ARG A 82 7.73 -14.82 -21.74
N ILE A 83 7.82 -15.40 -22.94
CA ILE A 83 7.55 -14.69 -24.20
C ILE A 83 6.08 -14.27 -24.28
N GLN A 84 5.13 -15.14 -23.91
CA GLN A 84 3.70 -14.81 -23.96
C GLN A 84 3.34 -13.61 -23.07
N THR A 85 3.95 -13.50 -21.89
CA THR A 85 3.79 -12.34 -21.00
C THR A 85 4.26 -11.06 -21.68
N ILE A 86 5.45 -11.08 -22.30
CA ILE A 86 5.99 -9.93 -23.03
C ILE A 86 5.09 -9.56 -24.22
N GLN A 87 4.70 -10.55 -25.03
CA GLN A 87 3.79 -10.35 -26.17
C GLN A 87 2.47 -9.69 -25.74
N THR A 88 1.88 -10.16 -24.64
CA THR A 88 0.61 -9.63 -24.12
C THR A 88 0.78 -8.20 -23.61
N SER A 89 1.89 -7.89 -22.94
CA SER A 89 2.20 -6.54 -22.49
C SER A 89 2.39 -5.58 -23.67
N LEU A 90 3.15 -6.00 -24.69
CA LEU A 90 3.37 -5.21 -25.91
C LEU A 90 2.07 -4.95 -26.67
N MET A 91 1.18 -5.95 -26.77
CA MET A 91 -0.14 -5.76 -27.40
C MET A 91 -1.05 -4.79 -26.65
N LYS A 92 -1.01 -4.80 -25.31
CA LYS A 92 -1.92 -4.00 -24.48
C LYS A 92 -1.43 -2.58 -24.25
N MET A 93 -0.14 -2.41 -23.97
CA MET A 93 0.45 -1.17 -23.46
C MET A 93 1.60 -0.67 -24.32
N GLY A 94 2.11 -1.45 -25.28
CA GLY A 94 3.29 -1.10 -26.09
C GLY A 94 4.61 -1.08 -25.30
N ILE A 95 4.59 -1.46 -24.02
CA ILE A 95 5.72 -1.37 -23.09
C ILE A 95 6.05 -2.78 -22.55
N PRO A 96 7.33 -3.09 -22.28
CA PRO A 96 7.72 -4.34 -21.64
C PRO A 96 7.01 -4.51 -20.28
N PRO A 97 6.68 -5.74 -19.88
CA PRO A 97 6.08 -5.96 -18.57
C PRO A 97 7.09 -5.58 -17.47
N LYS A 98 6.58 -5.03 -16.37
CA LYS A 98 7.34 -4.75 -15.14
C LYS A 98 7.06 -5.82 -14.08
N ASP A 99 8.03 -6.07 -13.21
CA ASP A 99 7.90 -7.02 -12.11
C ASP A 99 6.91 -6.47 -11.07
N GLY A 100 5.81 -7.20 -10.88
CA GLY A 100 4.75 -6.87 -9.95
C GLY A 100 4.76 -7.73 -8.68
N ARG A 101 5.81 -8.53 -8.45
CA ARG A 101 5.90 -9.36 -7.24
C ARG A 101 5.82 -8.50 -5.98
N GLY A 102 5.02 -8.94 -5.01
CA GLY A 102 4.80 -8.21 -3.76
C GLY A 102 3.91 -6.97 -3.89
N LEU A 103 3.57 -6.53 -5.10
CA LEU A 103 2.73 -5.35 -5.36
C LEU A 103 1.26 -5.75 -5.56
N HIS A 104 0.69 -6.47 -4.59
CA HIS A 104 -0.72 -6.84 -4.64
C HIS A 104 -1.61 -5.71 -4.10
N LYS A 105 -2.51 -5.21 -4.94
CA LYS A 105 -3.56 -4.24 -4.54
C LYS A 105 -4.71 -4.90 -3.80
N ASN A 106 -4.92 -6.21 -4.01
CA ASN A 106 -5.95 -6.96 -3.30
C ASN A 106 -5.54 -7.16 -1.84
N ARG A 107 -6.12 -6.36 -0.94
CA ARG A 107 -5.96 -6.50 0.51
C ARG A 107 -7.35 -6.58 1.14
N PRO A 108 -8.01 -7.75 1.07
CA PRO A 108 -9.41 -7.88 1.47
C PRO A 108 -9.63 -7.60 2.96
N HIS A 109 -8.59 -7.78 3.77
CA HIS A 109 -8.61 -7.50 5.21
C HIS A 109 -8.10 -6.09 5.57
N LYS A 110 -7.73 -5.25 4.59
CA LYS A 110 -7.38 -3.87 4.88
C LYS A 110 -8.67 -3.10 5.18
N ILE A 111 -8.74 -2.50 6.35
CA ILE A 111 -9.85 -1.63 6.72
C ILE A 111 -9.89 -0.37 5.84
N SER A 112 -11.09 0.16 5.65
CA SER A 112 -11.24 1.45 4.96
C SER A 112 -10.68 2.58 5.81
N GLU A 113 -10.12 3.59 5.15
CA GLU A 113 -9.54 4.78 5.80
C GLU A 113 -10.60 5.53 6.63
N ASP A 114 -11.86 5.50 6.19
CA ASP A 114 -12.98 6.12 6.90
C ASP A 114 -13.31 5.38 8.20
N THR A 115 -13.30 4.05 8.19
CA THR A 115 -13.50 3.24 9.40
C THR A 115 -12.37 3.50 10.40
N GLU A 116 -11.12 3.55 9.92
CA GLU A 116 -9.96 3.85 10.75
C GLU A 116 -10.06 5.25 11.39
N LEU A 117 -10.52 6.25 10.63
CA LEU A 117 -10.73 7.61 11.13
C LEU A 117 -11.84 7.66 12.20
N CYS A 118 -12.95 6.95 11.99
CA CYS A 118 -14.03 6.85 12.99
C CYS A 118 -13.53 6.20 14.28
N ILE A 119 -12.74 5.12 14.20
CA ILE A 119 -12.14 4.47 15.37
C ILE A 119 -11.23 5.45 16.12
N LYS A 120 -10.34 6.15 15.42
CA LYS A 120 -9.43 7.14 16.02
C LYS A 120 -10.18 8.29 16.68
N THR A 121 -11.20 8.82 16.02
CA THR A 121 -12.05 9.91 16.55
C THR A 121 -12.77 9.47 17.81
N HIS A 122 -13.35 8.26 17.80
CA HIS A 122 -14.00 7.68 18.98
C HIS A 122 -13.01 7.55 20.15
N MET A 123 -11.82 7.02 19.92
CA MET A 123 -10.79 6.87 20.96
C MET A 123 -10.31 8.23 21.52
N GLN A 124 -10.22 9.26 20.69
CA GLN A 124 -9.85 10.63 21.11
C GLN A 124 -10.96 11.33 21.91
N SER A 125 -12.22 10.91 21.76
CA SER A 125 -13.34 11.49 22.53
C SER A 125 -13.26 11.21 24.03
N PHE A 126 -12.53 10.17 24.45
CA PHE A 126 -12.37 9.81 25.85
C PHE A 126 -11.41 10.77 26.55
N LYS A 127 -11.93 11.53 27.52
CA LYS A 127 -11.13 12.44 28.36
C LYS A 127 -10.35 11.64 29.40
N GLY A 128 -9.04 11.53 29.23
CA GLY A 128 -8.13 10.98 30.24
C GLY A 128 -7.35 12.06 30.99
N ARG A 129 -6.72 11.68 32.11
CA ARG A 129 -5.82 12.58 32.85
C ARG A 129 -4.38 12.23 32.56
N MET A 130 -3.53 13.24 32.46
CA MET A 130 -2.09 13.05 32.49
C MET A 130 -1.64 12.89 33.93
N SER A 131 -0.60 12.09 34.15
CA SER A 131 0.02 11.95 35.48
C SER A 131 0.61 13.28 35.93
N HIS A 132 0.25 13.73 37.14
CA HIS A 132 0.58 15.04 37.68
C HIS A 132 2.05 15.12 38.14
N TYR A 133 2.59 14.01 38.65
CA TYR A 133 3.94 13.96 39.25
C TYR A 133 5.00 13.44 38.28
N SER A 134 4.65 13.16 37.03
CA SER A 134 5.60 12.69 36.02
C SER A 134 6.46 13.83 35.52
N LEU A 135 7.62 13.99 36.15
CA LEU A 135 8.70 14.86 35.71
C LEU A 135 9.08 14.55 34.24
N LYS A 136 8.69 15.46 33.34
CA LYS A 136 9.24 15.70 31.98
C LYS A 136 9.33 14.54 30.97
N LYS A 137 8.87 13.30 31.23
CA LYS A 137 9.22 12.15 30.37
C LYS A 137 8.09 11.31 29.73
N SER A 138 6.80 11.57 29.99
CA SER A 138 5.75 10.75 29.36
C SER A 138 4.47 11.52 29.04
N GLN A 139 4.04 11.46 27.77
CA GLN A 139 2.74 11.96 27.27
C GLN A 139 1.61 10.94 27.46
N LYS A 140 1.72 10.08 28.47
CA LYS A 140 0.79 8.97 28.70
C LYS A 140 -0.50 9.48 29.32
N VAL A 141 -1.62 9.06 28.74
CA VAL A 141 -2.97 9.46 29.19
C VAL A 141 -3.61 8.30 29.95
N TYR A 142 -4.14 8.59 31.14
CA TYR A 142 -4.78 7.60 32.01
C TYR A 142 -6.30 7.74 31.99
N LEU A 143 -6.98 6.67 31.58
CA LEU A 143 -8.43 6.51 31.63
C LEU A 143 -8.86 5.85 32.94
N PRO A 144 -10.10 6.07 33.39
CA PRO A 144 -10.61 5.47 34.63
C PRO A 144 -10.62 3.94 34.55
N GLU A 145 -10.42 3.28 35.70
CA GLU A 145 -10.39 1.80 35.84
C GLU A 145 -11.71 1.13 35.45
N SER A 146 -12.81 1.88 35.53
CA SER A 146 -14.14 1.41 35.13
C SER A 146 -14.26 1.19 33.62
N LEU A 147 -13.40 1.81 32.83
CA LEU A 147 -13.37 1.71 31.37
C LEU A 147 -12.35 0.65 30.94
N THR A 148 -12.73 -0.15 29.95
CA THR A 148 -11.84 -1.16 29.35
C THR A 148 -11.94 -1.08 27.83
N VAL A 149 -10.93 -1.57 27.11
CA VAL A 149 -10.94 -1.59 25.63
C VAL A 149 -12.21 -2.27 25.09
N THR A 150 -12.66 -3.34 25.75
CA THR A 150 -13.90 -4.04 25.40
C THR A 150 -15.14 -3.16 25.54
N LYS A 151 -15.24 -2.36 26.61
CA LYS A 151 -16.35 -1.41 26.80
C LYS A 151 -16.28 -0.28 25.78
N MET A 152 -15.08 0.24 25.50
CA MET A 152 -14.88 1.27 24.48
C MET A 152 -15.28 0.78 23.09
N PHE A 153 -14.99 -0.49 22.75
CA PHE A 153 -15.40 -1.10 21.50
C PHE A 153 -16.93 -1.27 21.40
N LYS A 154 -17.60 -1.68 22.49
CA LYS A 154 -19.08 -1.74 22.52
C LYS A 154 -19.69 -0.36 22.24
N MET A 155 -19.20 0.68 22.91
CA MET A 155 -19.62 2.07 22.67
C MET A 155 -19.34 2.52 21.23
N TYR A 156 -18.23 2.08 20.63
CA TYR A 156 -17.91 2.37 19.23
C TYR A 156 -18.94 1.74 18.28
N ALA A 157 -19.24 0.46 18.48
CA ALA A 157 -20.18 -0.28 17.63
C ALA A 157 -21.59 0.32 17.69
N GLU A 158 -22.00 0.84 18.85
CA GLU A 158 -23.26 1.55 19.03
C GLU A 158 -23.26 2.93 18.34
N MET A 159 -22.15 3.68 18.41
CA MET A 159 -22.05 5.04 17.87
C MET A 159 -21.80 5.09 16.35
N TYR A 160 -21.13 4.09 15.79
CA TYR A 160 -20.75 4.02 14.37
C TYR A 160 -21.24 2.73 13.69
N PRO A 161 -22.56 2.47 13.62
CA PRO A 161 -23.10 1.24 13.03
C PRO A 161 -22.78 1.12 11.53
N ASN A 162 -22.61 2.26 10.85
CA ASN A 162 -22.28 2.32 9.41
C ASN A 162 -20.81 1.98 9.09
N TYR A 163 -19.95 1.89 10.10
CA TYR A 163 -18.52 1.59 9.95
C TYR A 163 -18.13 0.40 10.82
N PRO A 164 -18.53 -0.83 10.43
CA PRO A 164 -18.25 -2.01 11.24
C PRO A 164 -16.75 -2.28 11.27
N SER A 165 -16.23 -2.58 12.47
CA SER A 165 -14.87 -3.06 12.66
C SER A 165 -14.83 -4.25 13.62
N SER A 166 -13.83 -5.11 13.47
CA SER A 166 -13.61 -6.20 14.41
C SER A 166 -12.93 -5.69 15.68
N TYR A 167 -13.17 -6.37 16.80
CA TYR A 167 -12.51 -6.06 18.07
C TYR A 167 -10.98 -6.06 17.95
N GLU A 168 -10.41 -7.01 17.22
CA GLU A 168 -8.95 -7.11 17.09
C GLU A 168 -8.37 -5.92 16.31
N THR A 169 -9.04 -5.45 15.27
CA THR A 169 -8.65 -4.23 14.55
C THR A 169 -8.71 -3.02 15.48
N TYR A 170 -9.82 -2.87 16.23
CA TYR A 170 -9.98 -1.79 17.19
C TYR A 170 -8.87 -1.81 18.26
N ARG A 171 -8.59 -2.99 18.83
CA ARG A 171 -7.53 -3.19 19.83
C ARG A 171 -6.13 -2.95 19.27
N SER A 172 -5.87 -3.36 18.04
CA SER A 172 -4.61 -3.12 17.35
C SER A 172 -4.37 -1.62 17.15
N ILE A 173 -5.39 -0.88 16.70
CA ILE A 173 -5.31 0.59 16.58
C ILE A 173 -5.08 1.24 17.94
N PHE A 174 -5.77 0.76 18.99
CA PHE A 174 -5.56 1.26 20.35
C PHE A 174 -4.10 1.10 20.80
N ASN A 175 -3.53 -0.09 20.66
CA ASN A 175 -2.16 -0.37 21.12
C ASN A 175 -1.08 0.33 20.27
N ASN A 176 -1.30 0.48 18.97
CA ASN A 176 -0.29 1.01 18.05
C ASN A 176 -0.35 2.53 17.89
N CYS A 177 -1.54 3.14 17.98
CA CYS A 177 -1.73 4.57 17.75
C CYS A 177 -1.87 5.39 19.04
N PHE A 178 -2.22 4.77 20.17
CA PHE A 178 -2.53 5.50 21.41
C PHE A 178 -1.65 5.06 22.58
N ASN A 179 -1.04 6.04 23.25
CA ASN A 179 -0.30 5.82 24.50
C ASN A 179 -1.23 6.01 25.72
N ILE A 180 -2.24 5.15 25.82
CA ILE A 180 -3.28 5.20 26.87
C ILE A 180 -3.13 4.02 27.84
N SER A 181 -3.39 4.22 29.12
CA SER A 181 -3.58 3.12 30.07
C SER A 181 -4.78 3.33 30.98
N PHE A 182 -5.24 2.23 31.57
CA PHE A 182 -6.34 2.24 32.50
C PHE A 182 -5.81 2.30 33.94
N GLY A 183 -6.50 3.05 34.78
CA GLY A 183 -6.14 3.25 36.17
C GLY A 183 -5.10 4.34 36.39
N TYR A 184 -5.15 4.93 37.57
CA TYR A 184 -4.29 6.05 37.91
C TYR A 184 -3.06 5.53 38.68
N PRO A 185 -1.85 6.05 38.39
CA PRO A 185 -0.68 5.69 39.16
C PRO A 185 -0.86 5.98 40.65
N CYS A 186 -0.56 5.01 41.52
CA CYS A 186 -0.73 5.17 42.98
C CYS A 186 0.07 6.35 43.55
N LYS A 187 1.19 6.73 42.90
CA LYS A 187 2.03 7.87 43.28
C LYS A 187 1.32 9.24 43.15
N ASP A 188 0.23 9.29 42.40
CA ASP A 188 -0.53 10.53 42.15
C ASP A 188 -1.69 10.73 43.13
N THR A 189 -1.83 9.87 44.14
CA THR A 189 -2.92 9.93 45.12
C THR A 189 -2.39 10.27 46.51
N CYS A 190 -2.67 11.48 47.01
CA CYS A 190 -2.47 11.78 48.44
C CYS A 190 -3.67 11.24 49.24
N GLY A 191 -3.46 10.79 50.49
CA GLY A 191 -4.51 10.18 51.33
C GLY A 191 -5.76 11.05 51.61
N LYS A 192 -5.73 12.35 51.27
CA LYS A 192 -6.91 13.24 51.31
C LYS A 192 -7.76 13.20 50.03
N CYS A 193 -7.16 12.87 48.88
CA CYS A 193 -7.82 12.91 47.56
C CYS A 193 -8.66 11.67 47.25
N SER A 194 -8.42 10.53 47.91
CA SER A 194 -9.20 9.29 47.75
C SER A 194 -10.65 9.40 48.22
N LYS A 195 -11.00 10.45 48.97
CA LYS A 195 -12.32 10.65 49.59
C LYS A 195 -13.35 11.35 48.69
N LYS A 196 -12.96 11.83 47.51
CA LYS A 196 -13.90 12.40 46.54
C LYS A 196 -14.26 11.35 45.49
N LYS A 197 -15.46 10.78 45.60
CA LYS A 197 -16.08 10.06 44.48
C LYS A 197 -16.29 11.09 43.37
N VAL A 198 -15.42 11.08 42.37
CA VAL A 198 -15.61 11.88 41.17
C VAL A 198 -16.71 11.19 40.37
N ASN A 199 -17.90 11.77 40.35
CA ASN A 199 -18.95 11.34 39.43
C ASN A 199 -18.45 11.65 38.02
N PHE A 200 -18.18 10.61 37.24
CA PHE A 200 -17.86 10.77 35.82
C PHE A 200 -19.16 11.06 35.10
N THR A 201 -19.30 12.26 34.55
CA THR A 201 -20.31 12.53 33.52
C THR A 201 -19.89 11.72 32.29
N THR A 202 -20.54 10.58 32.08
CA THR A 202 -20.66 9.99 30.73
C THR A 202 -21.22 11.08 29.80
N PRO A 203 -20.85 11.12 28.51
CA PRO A 203 -21.51 12.04 27.60
C PRO A 203 -23.02 11.80 27.69
N THR A 204 -23.75 12.85 28.06
CA THR A 204 -25.20 12.88 28.18
C THR A 204 -25.82 12.29 26.92
N SER A 205 -26.79 11.41 27.10
CA SER A 205 -27.79 11.06 26.10
C SER A 205 -28.59 12.32 25.74
N VAL A 206 -28.05 13.16 24.86
CA VAL A 206 -28.87 14.03 24.03
C VAL A 206 -29.16 13.23 22.76
N HIS A 207 -30.39 12.70 22.70
CA HIS A 207 -31.02 12.40 21.43
C HIS A 207 -31.12 13.72 20.67
N GLU A 208 -30.14 13.98 19.80
CA GLU A 208 -30.33 14.91 18.71
C GLU A 208 -29.45 14.44 17.55
N GLU A 209 -30.08 14.26 16.40
CA GLU A 209 -29.54 13.62 15.21
C GLU A 209 -28.26 14.31 14.73
N ALA A 210 -27.12 13.71 15.03
CA ALA A 210 -25.87 14.08 14.39
C ALA A 210 -25.02 12.84 14.21
N THR A 211 -25.30 12.05 13.18
CA THR A 211 -24.22 11.29 12.54
C THR A 211 -23.24 12.35 12.00
N PRO A 212 -22.05 12.53 12.59
CA PRO A 212 -21.13 13.54 12.07
C PRO A 212 -20.78 13.12 10.65
N ASN A 213 -21.12 13.97 9.69
CA ASN A 213 -20.79 13.73 8.29
C ASN A 213 -19.27 13.55 8.19
N LEU A 214 -18.81 12.56 7.43
CA LEU A 214 -17.40 12.29 7.20
C LEU A 214 -16.63 13.55 6.72
N ARG A 215 -17.32 14.45 6.00
CA ARG A 215 -16.82 15.78 5.61
C ARG A 215 -16.56 16.70 6.78
N GLU A 216 -17.33 16.61 7.85
CA GLU A 216 -17.19 17.45 9.05
C GLU A 216 -16.10 16.92 9.98
N ILE A 217 -15.95 15.59 10.10
CA ILE A 217 -14.83 14.96 10.81
C ILE A 217 -13.50 15.36 10.15
N ARG A 218 -13.43 15.32 8.80
CA ARG A 218 -12.23 15.75 8.05
C ARG A 218 -11.92 17.25 8.22
N ARG A 219 -12.93 18.12 8.44
CA ARG A 219 -12.75 19.57 8.66
C ARG A 219 -12.25 19.91 10.07
N ARG A 220 -12.47 19.04 11.07
CA ARG A 220 -12.07 19.27 12.48
C ARG A 220 -10.63 18.87 12.80
N GLN A 221 -9.86 18.37 11.84
CA GLN A 221 -8.42 18.16 12.00
C GLN A 221 -7.72 19.54 11.99
N PRO A 222 -7.04 19.97 13.05
CA PRO A 222 -6.13 21.10 12.93
C PRO A 222 -5.02 20.71 11.95
N SER A 223 -4.76 21.58 10.98
CA SER A 223 -3.57 21.56 10.15
C SER A 223 -2.35 21.35 11.05
N GLY A 224 -1.76 20.16 10.98
CA GLY A 224 -0.45 19.91 11.58
C GLY A 224 0.53 20.88 10.96
N GLU A 225 1.08 21.77 11.78
CA GLU A 225 2.30 22.50 11.44
C GLU A 225 3.35 21.48 11.06
N VAL A 226 3.64 21.40 9.76
CA VAL A 226 4.89 20.87 9.26
C VAL A 226 5.97 21.81 9.78
N LEU A 227 6.63 21.44 10.88
CA LEU A 227 7.88 22.08 11.28
C LEU A 227 8.88 21.82 10.14
N GLN A 228 9.02 22.79 9.24
CA GLN A 228 10.10 22.84 8.27
C GLN A 228 11.39 23.04 9.07
N HIS A 229 12.21 21.99 9.15
CA HIS A 229 13.60 22.14 9.54
C HIS A 229 14.31 23.02 8.51
N GLN A 230 14.49 24.31 8.84
CA GLN A 230 15.42 25.17 8.13
C GLN A 230 16.84 24.68 8.40
N GLY A 231 17.48 24.19 7.34
CA GLY A 231 18.89 23.83 7.34
C GLY A 231 19.74 25.06 7.62
N SER A 232 20.52 25.00 8.70
CA SER A 232 21.58 25.96 9.00
C SER A 232 22.67 25.84 7.93
N LYS A 233 22.86 26.89 7.14
CA LYS A 233 24.01 27.04 6.25
C LYS A 233 25.21 27.41 7.12
N ASN A 234 26.12 26.46 7.34
CA ASN A 234 27.46 26.75 7.84
C ASN A 234 28.25 27.46 6.74
N THR A 235 28.64 28.70 7.02
CA THR A 235 29.65 29.46 6.30
C THR A 235 31.03 28.96 6.75
N THR A 236 31.70 28.20 5.90
CA THR A 236 33.15 27.99 6.00
C THR A 236 33.84 29.09 5.20
N LYS A 237 34.54 29.96 5.93
CA LYS A 237 35.66 30.75 5.41
C LYS A 237 36.69 29.82 4.79
N SER A 238 37.08 30.12 3.55
CA SER A 238 38.46 30.12 3.04
C SER A 238 38.48 30.89 1.73
#